data_AF-A0A7C3DLX6-F1
#
_entry.id   AF-A0A7C3DLX6-F1
#
_cell.length_a   1.000
_cell.length_b   1.000
_cell.length_c   1.000
_cell.angle_alpha   90.00
_cell.angle_beta   90.00
_cell.angle_gamma   90.00
#
_symmetry.space_group_name_H-M   'P 1'
#
loop_
_entity.id
_entity.type
_entity.pdbx_description
1 polymer ?
#
loop_
_entity_poly.entity_id
_entity_poly.type
_entity_poly.pdbx_seq_one_letter_code
_entity_poly.pdbx_strand_id
1 'polypeptide(L)'
;RRSVRRIASKYLAAVQEAARIMMRIRNTKGHSAFVIEVSMDETDTPQTPDELFVILSALAHEAVGVDTIAPKFTGRFNKGVDYVGDLEQFEREFEADIEAIRLAVKRYGFPPHLKLSVHSGSDKFSLYPVIRRVLARTGAGVHLKTAGTTWLEELIGLAEAGGEGLALAKEIYAEALEHLEELCAPYAAVIDIDPARLPAASDVAGWDSQRFVAALRHDPACPDFNPDLRQLLHVGYKIAAKMGERYLRLVRACEETVSRNVTLNLFERHIRPLWLD
;
A
#
# COMPACT_ATOMS: atom_id res chain seq x y z
N ARG A 1 11.47 30.38 12.61
CA ARG A 1 11.12 30.14 14.04
C ARG A 1 9.64 29.81 14.25
N ARG A 2 8.67 30.63 13.79
CA ARG A 2 7.23 30.35 13.95
C ARG A 2 6.78 29.05 13.26
N SER A 3 7.20 28.82 12.01
CA SER A 3 6.88 27.59 11.26
C SER A 3 7.38 26.33 11.99
N VAL A 4 8.67 26.28 12.34
CA VAL A 4 9.26 25.15 13.09
C VAL A 4 8.52 24.87 14.41
N ARG A 5 8.12 25.91 15.17
CA ARG A 5 7.33 25.71 16.39
C ARG A 5 5.98 25.06 16.10
N ARG A 6 5.26 25.50 15.06
CA ARG A 6 3.98 24.91 14.64
C ARG A 6 4.15 23.42 14.29
N ILE A 7 5.18 23.10 13.51
CA ILE A 7 5.47 21.73 13.08
C ILE A 7 5.84 20.87 14.31
N ALA A 8 6.74 21.35 15.17
CA ALA A 8 7.12 20.64 16.38
C ALA A 8 5.91 20.39 17.31
N SER A 9 5.02 21.38 17.47
CA SER A 9 3.79 21.18 18.25
C SER A 9 2.86 20.10 17.67
N LYS A 10 2.94 19.82 16.37
CA LYS A 10 2.16 18.76 15.71
C LYS A 10 2.82 17.37 15.84
N TYR A 11 4.13 17.27 15.66
CA TYR A 11 4.80 15.97 15.50
C TYR A 11 5.70 15.52 16.65
N LEU A 12 6.14 16.42 17.54
CA LEU A 12 7.15 16.08 18.55
C LEU A 12 6.67 14.99 19.51
N ALA A 13 5.40 15.02 19.91
CA ALA A 13 4.83 13.99 20.78
C ALA A 13 4.85 12.59 20.13
N ALA A 14 4.55 12.50 18.83
CA ALA A 14 4.60 11.25 18.07
C ALA A 14 6.04 10.73 17.93
N VAL A 15 7.00 11.62 17.68
CA VAL A 15 8.43 11.30 17.63
C VAL A 15 8.94 10.76 18.98
N GLN A 16 8.53 11.39 20.09
CA GLN A 16 8.86 10.95 21.45
C GLN A 16 8.24 9.58 21.78
N GLU A 17 7.04 9.30 21.28
CA GLU A 17 6.43 7.98 21.39
C GLU A 17 7.24 6.93 20.61
N ALA A 18 7.62 7.22 19.37
CA ALA A 18 8.47 6.34 18.57
C ALA A 18 9.81 6.04 19.27
N ALA A 19 10.42 7.05 19.90
CA ALA A 19 11.64 6.88 20.70
C ALA A 19 11.43 5.95 21.91
N ARG A 20 10.32 6.12 22.64
CA ARG A 20 9.97 5.26 23.79
C ARG A 20 9.74 3.82 23.36
N ILE A 21 9.03 3.59 22.24
CA ILE A 21 8.84 2.26 21.65
C ILE A 21 10.20 1.65 21.27
N MET A 22 11.05 2.39 20.56
CA MET A 22 12.35 1.89 20.13
C MET A 22 13.27 1.55 21.31
N MET A 23 13.27 2.39 22.36
CA MET A 23 13.99 2.13 23.60
C MET A 23 13.52 0.82 24.25
N ARG A 24 12.20 0.61 24.33
CA ARG A 24 11.63 -0.64 24.87
C ARG A 24 12.08 -1.85 24.06
N ILE A 25 12.02 -1.77 22.73
CA ILE A 25 12.47 -2.85 21.83
C ILE A 25 13.95 -3.16 22.04
N ARG A 26 14.83 -2.14 22.07
CA ARG A 26 16.27 -2.32 22.31
C ARG A 26 16.56 -2.94 23.68
N ASN A 27 15.88 -2.49 24.73
CA ASN A 27 16.07 -3.02 26.08
C ASN A 27 15.65 -4.49 26.21
N THR A 28 14.71 -4.95 25.38
CA THR A 28 14.24 -6.35 25.40
C THR A 28 15.00 -7.25 24.44
N LYS A 29 15.30 -6.77 23.22
CA LYS A 29 15.89 -7.58 22.14
C LYS A 29 17.39 -7.32 21.91
N GLY A 30 18.01 -6.45 22.71
CA GLY A 30 19.40 -6.03 22.55
C GLY A 30 19.64 -5.23 21.27
N HIS A 31 20.92 -5.12 20.89
CA HIS A 31 21.37 -4.41 19.68
C HIS A 31 21.27 -5.27 18.41
N SER A 32 20.20 -6.05 18.28
CA SER A 32 19.92 -6.79 17.04
C SER A 32 19.84 -5.83 15.84
N ALA A 33 20.23 -6.28 14.65
CA ALA A 33 20.08 -5.50 13.43
C ALA A 33 18.59 -5.37 13.09
N PHE A 34 18.01 -4.20 13.36
CA PHE A 34 16.65 -3.85 12.96
C PHE A 34 16.70 -2.97 11.72
N VAL A 35 15.71 -3.14 10.84
CA VAL A 35 15.33 -2.12 9.85
C VAL A 35 14.18 -1.34 10.47
N ILE A 36 14.42 -0.06 10.76
CA ILE A 36 13.50 0.80 11.50
C ILE A 36 12.80 1.71 10.50
N GLU A 37 11.47 1.61 10.47
CA GLU A 37 10.61 2.55 9.76
C GLU A 37 9.82 3.42 10.74
N VAL A 38 9.71 4.71 10.45
CA VAL A 38 8.71 5.60 11.08
C VAL A 38 7.67 5.97 10.03
N SER A 39 6.39 5.74 10.32
CA SER A 39 5.27 5.97 9.40
C SER A 39 4.30 7.02 9.93
N MET A 40 3.81 7.88 9.03
CA MET A 40 2.74 8.84 9.25
C MET A 40 1.76 8.90 8.05
N ASP A 41 1.78 7.89 7.18
CA ASP A 41 1.00 7.82 5.94
C ASP A 41 -0.53 7.80 6.17
N GLU A 42 -0.97 7.24 7.30
CA GLU A 42 -2.39 7.15 7.70
C GLU A 42 -2.88 8.35 8.53
N THR A 43 -2.18 9.49 8.48
CA THR A 43 -2.65 10.75 9.11
C THR A 43 -3.72 11.46 8.27
N ASP A 44 -4.41 12.46 8.84
CA ASP A 44 -5.47 13.19 8.11
C ASP A 44 -4.94 14.13 7.02
N THR A 45 -3.70 14.63 7.18
CA THR A 45 -3.13 15.66 6.30
C THR A 45 -1.75 15.24 5.79
N PRO A 46 -1.48 15.40 4.47
CA PRO A 46 -0.15 15.17 3.91
C PRO A 46 0.92 15.94 4.66
N GLN A 47 2.11 15.36 4.79
CA GLN A 47 3.26 16.09 5.32
C GLN A 47 3.91 16.88 4.19
N THR A 48 4.26 18.14 4.44
CA THR A 48 5.11 18.87 3.50
C THR A 48 6.58 18.45 3.63
N PRO A 49 7.43 18.70 2.63
CA PRO A 49 8.88 18.44 2.73
C PRO A 49 9.56 19.15 3.92
N ASP A 50 9.10 20.37 4.24
CA ASP A 50 9.54 21.11 5.44
C ASP A 50 9.13 20.41 6.74
N GLU A 51 7.92 19.84 6.78
CA GLU A 51 7.43 19.06 7.91
C GLU A 51 8.23 17.77 8.07
N LEU A 52 8.47 17.05 6.97
CA LEU A 52 9.32 15.87 6.94
C LEU A 52 10.74 16.15 7.46
N PHE A 53 11.36 17.24 7.02
CA PHE A 53 12.70 17.62 7.47
C PHE A 53 12.75 17.93 8.98
N VAL A 54 11.73 18.62 9.52
CA VAL A 54 11.64 18.90 10.96
C VAL A 54 11.38 17.61 11.76
N ILE A 55 10.57 16.69 11.24
CA ILE A 55 10.34 15.38 11.85
C ILE A 55 11.64 14.58 11.93
N LEU A 56 12.41 14.52 10.85
CA LEU A 56 13.74 13.89 10.83
C LEU A 56 14.69 14.56 11.82
N SER A 57 14.69 15.89 11.92
CA SER A 57 15.48 16.60 12.93
C SER A 57 15.09 16.20 14.37
N ALA A 58 13.81 15.99 14.63
CA ALA A 58 13.32 15.57 15.95
C ALA A 58 13.69 14.11 16.24
N LEU A 59 13.55 13.21 15.26
CA LEU A 59 13.96 11.80 15.39
C LEU A 59 15.46 11.67 15.71
N ALA A 60 16.29 12.48 15.06
CA ALA A 60 17.72 12.53 15.36
C ALA A 60 18.00 13.03 16.78
N HIS A 61 17.25 14.05 17.24
CA HIS A 61 17.38 14.55 18.62
C HIS A 61 17.03 13.49 19.67
N GLU A 62 16.00 12.68 19.40
CA GLU A 62 15.59 11.55 20.25
C GLU A 62 16.43 10.26 20.02
N ALA A 63 17.51 10.34 19.22
CA ALA A 63 18.40 9.23 18.88
C ALA A 63 17.69 8.00 18.26
N VAL A 64 16.64 8.24 17.47
CA VAL A 64 15.92 7.23 16.69
C VAL A 64 16.57 7.13 15.31
N GLY A 65 17.42 6.11 15.10
CA GLY A 65 17.94 5.78 13.78
C GLY A 65 16.85 5.16 12.92
N VAL A 66 16.60 5.72 11.74
CA VAL A 66 15.61 5.22 10.79
C VAL A 66 16.28 4.79 9.49
N ASP A 67 15.78 3.72 8.89
CA ASP A 67 16.19 3.18 7.61
C ASP A 67 15.19 3.54 6.51
N THR A 68 13.92 3.71 6.88
CA THR A 68 12.88 4.22 5.99
C THR A 68 11.95 5.18 6.72
N ILE A 69 11.37 6.13 6.00
CA ILE A 69 10.34 7.04 6.52
C ILE A 69 9.17 7.14 5.54
N ALA A 70 7.95 7.02 6.04
CA ALA A 70 6.73 7.00 5.24
C ALA A 70 5.84 8.21 5.59
N PRO A 71 5.98 9.35 4.88
CA PRO A 71 5.02 10.44 4.98
C PRO A 71 3.70 10.07 4.27
N LYS A 72 2.66 10.84 4.55
CA LYS A 72 1.46 10.89 3.71
C LYS A 72 1.68 11.87 2.56
N PHE A 73 1.45 11.42 1.34
CA PHE A 73 1.47 12.24 0.12
C PHE A 73 0.13 12.91 -0.15
N THR A 74 0.14 13.97 -0.96
CA THR A 74 -1.07 14.55 -1.56
C THR A 74 -1.76 13.55 -2.50
N GLY A 75 -3.07 13.75 -2.73
CA GLY A 75 -3.91 12.87 -3.53
C GLY A 75 -4.41 11.66 -2.74
N ARG A 76 -5.00 10.68 -3.43
CA ARG A 76 -5.56 9.49 -2.79
C ARG A 76 -4.82 8.22 -3.21
N PHE A 77 -4.32 7.51 -2.20
CA PHE A 77 -3.66 6.21 -2.33
C PHE A 77 -4.62 5.10 -1.95
N ASN A 78 -5.73 5.03 -2.69
CA ASN A 78 -6.80 4.08 -2.42
C ASN A 78 -6.32 2.62 -2.56
N LYS A 79 -6.80 1.72 -1.69
CA LYS A 79 -6.41 0.30 -1.71
C LYS A 79 -6.92 -0.38 -2.98
N GLY A 80 -6.09 -1.20 -3.61
CA GLY A 80 -6.44 -2.02 -4.78
C GLY A 80 -6.60 -1.28 -6.11
N VAL A 81 -6.45 0.04 -6.17
CA VAL A 81 -6.66 0.83 -7.41
C VAL A 81 -5.53 1.84 -7.61
N ASP A 82 -5.51 2.49 -8.77
CA ASP A 82 -4.52 3.51 -9.11
C ASP A 82 -4.66 4.79 -8.25
N TYR A 83 -3.65 5.65 -8.33
CA TYR A 83 -3.62 6.95 -7.70
C TYR A 83 -4.69 7.90 -8.26
N VAL A 84 -5.30 8.68 -7.39
CA VAL A 84 -6.22 9.76 -7.78
C VAL A 84 -5.66 11.10 -7.32
N GLY A 85 -5.22 11.93 -8.28
CA GLY A 85 -4.68 13.25 -8.02
C GLY A 85 -3.85 13.78 -9.19
N ASP A 86 -3.11 14.87 -8.94
CA ASP A 86 -2.20 15.47 -9.92
C ASP A 86 -0.84 14.75 -9.89
N LEU A 87 -0.45 14.17 -11.02
CA LEU A 87 0.81 13.44 -11.19
C LEU A 87 2.03 14.36 -11.17
N GLU A 88 1.93 15.57 -11.71
CA GLU A 88 3.03 16.54 -11.68
C GLU A 88 3.23 17.10 -10.28
N GLN A 89 2.15 17.30 -9.53
CA GLN A 89 2.23 17.65 -8.12
C GLN A 89 2.92 16.56 -7.32
N PHE A 90 2.52 15.29 -7.51
CA PHE A 90 3.17 14.16 -6.86
C PHE A 90 4.66 14.08 -7.22
N GLU A 91 5.04 14.28 -8.49
CA GLU A 91 6.45 14.29 -8.91
C GLU A 91 7.28 15.32 -8.12
N ARG A 92 6.77 16.55 -8.01
CA ARG A 92 7.43 17.64 -7.27
C ARG A 92 7.53 17.35 -5.77
N GLU A 93 6.45 16.82 -5.18
CA GLU A 93 6.40 16.45 -3.76
C GLU A 93 7.38 15.32 -3.44
N PHE A 94 7.34 14.24 -4.21
CA PHE A 94 8.21 13.07 -4.04
C PHE A 94 9.70 13.43 -4.19
N GLU A 95 10.06 14.26 -5.17
CA GLU A 95 11.43 14.74 -5.35
C GLU A 95 11.87 15.64 -4.17
N ALA A 96 11.00 16.54 -3.71
CA ALA A 96 11.30 17.41 -2.58
C ALA A 96 11.47 16.64 -1.25
N ASP A 97 10.70 15.58 -1.03
CA ASP A 97 10.84 14.69 0.13
C ASP A 97 12.17 13.92 0.10
N ILE A 98 12.61 13.46 -1.07
CA ILE A 98 13.93 12.86 -1.25
C ILE A 98 15.04 13.86 -0.89
N GLU A 99 14.94 15.11 -1.33
CA GLU A 99 15.93 16.14 -1.00
C GLU A 99 15.91 16.50 0.51
N ALA A 100 14.74 16.54 1.14
CA ALA A 100 14.62 16.69 2.59
C ALA A 100 15.35 15.56 3.34
N ILE A 101 15.20 14.31 2.88
CA ILE A 101 15.93 13.15 3.42
C ILE A 101 17.44 13.31 3.22
N ARG A 102 17.91 13.65 2.02
CA ARG A 102 19.35 13.85 1.73
C ARG A 102 19.96 14.91 2.64
N LEU A 103 19.25 16.02 2.83
CA LEU A 103 19.70 17.09 3.73
C LEU A 103 19.74 16.61 5.18
N ALA A 104 18.75 15.84 5.63
CA ALA A 104 18.69 15.29 6.97
C ALA A 104 19.82 14.30 7.23
N VAL A 105 20.13 13.40 6.27
CA VAL A 105 21.29 12.50 6.33
C VAL A 105 22.58 13.29 6.53
N LYS A 106 22.82 14.32 5.71
CA LYS A 106 24.02 15.17 5.80
C LYS A 106 24.11 15.94 7.11
N ARG A 107 22.98 16.43 7.64
CA ARG A 107 22.96 17.35 8.78
C ARG A 107 22.87 16.65 10.14
N TYR A 108 22.22 15.50 10.19
CA TYR A 108 21.86 14.82 11.44
C TYR A 108 22.46 13.42 11.58
N GLY A 109 23.24 12.96 10.59
CA GLY A 109 23.96 11.69 10.68
C GLY A 109 23.08 10.45 10.58
N PHE A 110 21.93 10.54 9.90
CA PHE A 110 21.15 9.35 9.54
C PHE A 110 21.97 8.42 8.63
N PRO A 111 21.61 7.12 8.57
CA PRO A 111 22.25 6.20 7.65
C PRO A 111 22.16 6.70 6.19
N PRO A 112 23.22 6.53 5.38
CA PRO A 112 23.22 6.98 3.99
C PRO A 112 22.17 6.27 3.12
N HIS A 113 21.64 5.14 3.60
CA HIS A 113 20.59 4.36 2.95
C HIS A 113 19.18 4.67 3.45
N LEU A 114 18.95 5.74 4.21
CA LEU A 114 17.60 6.18 4.58
C LEU A 114 16.76 6.43 3.32
N LYS A 115 15.65 5.69 3.15
CA LYS A 115 14.78 5.79 1.98
C LYS A 115 13.42 6.38 2.32
N LEU A 116 12.85 7.08 1.34
CA LEU A 116 11.42 7.39 1.33
C LEU A 116 10.64 6.08 1.15
N SER A 117 9.57 5.91 1.92
CA SER A 117 8.72 4.73 1.92
C SER A 117 7.31 5.07 1.44
N VAL A 118 6.88 4.41 0.36
CA VAL A 118 5.55 4.59 -0.24
C VAL A 118 4.65 3.47 0.26
N HIS A 119 3.77 3.81 1.21
CA HIS A 119 2.71 2.93 1.67
C HIS A 119 1.52 2.95 0.71
N SER A 120 0.69 1.89 0.78
CA SER A 120 -0.38 1.65 -0.21
C SER A 120 0.13 1.72 -1.65
N GLY A 121 1.39 1.33 -1.85
CA GLY A 121 2.14 1.56 -3.07
C GLY A 121 1.78 0.59 -4.18
N SER A 122 1.14 -0.54 -3.88
CA SER A 122 0.65 -1.45 -4.90
C SER A 122 -0.44 -0.81 -5.76
N ASP A 123 -0.51 -1.26 -7.02
CA ASP A 123 -1.50 -0.86 -8.01
C ASP A 123 -1.45 0.63 -8.39
N LYS A 124 -0.45 1.40 -7.96
CA LYS A 124 -0.26 2.82 -8.34
C LYS A 124 0.47 2.98 -9.67
N PHE A 125 0.00 2.30 -10.71
CA PHE A 125 0.73 2.17 -11.99
C PHE A 125 1.01 3.51 -12.66
N SER A 126 0.11 4.50 -12.53
CA SER A 126 0.35 5.86 -13.01
C SER A 126 1.55 6.55 -12.33
N LEU A 127 1.86 6.18 -11.08
CA LEU A 127 2.98 6.74 -10.31
C LEU A 127 4.31 6.08 -10.61
N TYR A 128 4.36 4.82 -11.07
CA TYR A 128 5.64 4.11 -11.23
C TYR A 128 6.59 4.78 -12.24
N PRO A 129 6.13 5.24 -13.42
CA PRO A 129 7.00 6.01 -14.32
C PRO A 129 7.51 7.30 -13.70
N VAL A 130 6.69 7.97 -12.88
CA VAL A 130 7.07 9.20 -12.17
C VAL A 130 8.16 8.90 -11.14
N ILE A 131 7.92 7.92 -10.27
CA ILE A 131 8.87 7.45 -9.25
C ILE A 131 10.20 7.08 -9.92
N ARG A 132 10.18 6.24 -10.97
CA ARG A 132 11.39 5.81 -11.68
C ARG A 132 12.21 6.98 -12.23
N ARG A 133 11.56 7.98 -12.84
CA ARG A 133 12.25 9.18 -13.33
C ARG A 133 12.94 9.94 -12.21
N VAL A 134 12.26 10.16 -11.08
CA VAL A 134 12.83 10.87 -9.94
C VAL A 134 14.01 10.09 -9.35
N LEU A 135 13.87 8.78 -9.17
CA LEU A 135 14.96 7.93 -8.67
C LEU A 135 16.18 7.96 -9.60
N ALA A 136 15.97 7.94 -10.92
CA ALA A 136 17.06 8.05 -11.90
C ALA A 136 17.77 9.41 -11.85
N ARG A 137 17.04 10.52 -11.65
CA ARG A 137 17.64 11.86 -11.53
C ARG A 137 18.41 12.07 -10.22
N THR A 138 17.85 11.58 -9.12
CA THR A 138 18.37 11.84 -7.76
C THR A 138 19.39 10.79 -7.31
N GLY A 139 19.37 9.60 -7.91
CA GLY A 139 20.14 8.44 -7.46
C GLY A 139 19.65 7.86 -6.13
N ALA A 140 18.46 8.26 -5.66
CA ALA A 140 17.88 7.75 -4.42
C ALA A 140 17.34 6.31 -4.60
N GLY A 141 17.27 5.56 -3.49
CA GLY A 141 16.44 4.36 -3.41
C GLY A 141 15.06 4.69 -2.84
N VAL A 142 14.09 3.79 -3.08
CA VAL A 142 12.75 3.87 -2.48
C VAL A 142 12.40 2.54 -1.81
N HIS A 143 11.58 2.60 -0.76
CA HIS A 143 10.88 1.45 -0.22
C HIS A 143 9.41 1.52 -0.67
N LEU A 144 8.87 0.46 -1.26
CA LEU A 144 7.47 0.43 -1.68
C LEU A 144 6.78 -0.77 -1.03
N LYS A 145 5.62 -0.52 -0.40
CA LYS A 145 4.86 -1.57 0.28
C LYS A 145 3.69 -2.05 -0.55
N THR A 146 3.66 -3.35 -0.80
CA THR A 146 2.54 -4.11 -1.35
C THR A 146 2.01 -5.09 -0.30
N ALA A 147 0.71 -5.37 -0.30
CA ALA A 147 0.14 -6.43 0.54
C ALA A 147 -1.16 -6.97 -0.07
N GLY A 148 -2.25 -6.22 0.02
CA GLY A 148 -3.58 -6.71 -0.38
C GLY A 148 -3.72 -6.99 -1.87
N THR A 149 -2.91 -6.38 -2.74
CA THR A 149 -2.87 -6.77 -4.17
C THR A 149 -2.45 -8.24 -4.34
N THR A 150 -1.55 -8.78 -3.52
CA THR A 150 -1.16 -10.20 -3.60
C THR A 150 -2.35 -11.11 -3.30
N TRP A 151 -3.11 -10.78 -2.25
CA TRP A 151 -4.36 -11.45 -1.91
C TRP A 151 -5.38 -11.40 -3.07
N LEU A 152 -5.53 -10.25 -3.74
CA LEU A 152 -6.42 -10.13 -4.89
C LEU A 152 -5.99 -11.03 -6.05
N GLU A 153 -4.69 -11.21 -6.26
CA GLU A 153 -4.18 -12.07 -7.34
C GLU A 153 -4.29 -13.56 -7.00
N GLU A 154 -4.26 -13.93 -5.71
CA GLU A 154 -4.67 -15.28 -5.27
C GLU A 154 -6.14 -15.53 -5.59
N LEU A 155 -7.02 -14.57 -5.30
CA LEU A 155 -8.45 -14.66 -5.60
C LEU A 155 -8.71 -14.72 -7.12
N ILE A 156 -7.98 -13.95 -7.93
CA ILE A 156 -8.01 -14.03 -9.38
C ILE A 156 -7.55 -15.42 -9.86
N GLY A 157 -6.46 -15.96 -9.30
CA GLY A 157 -5.97 -17.29 -9.65
C GLY A 157 -6.97 -18.40 -9.34
N LEU A 158 -7.68 -18.31 -8.21
CA LEU A 158 -8.78 -19.22 -7.87
C LEU A 158 -9.94 -19.11 -8.86
N ALA A 159 -10.37 -17.87 -9.18
CA ALA A 159 -11.46 -17.65 -10.13
C ALA A 159 -11.11 -18.14 -11.54
N GLU A 160 -9.86 -17.93 -11.97
CA GLU A 160 -9.33 -18.37 -13.27
C GLU A 160 -9.27 -19.90 -13.39
N ALA A 161 -9.00 -20.62 -12.29
CA ALA A 161 -9.02 -22.08 -12.27
C ALA A 161 -10.43 -22.67 -12.47
N GLY A 162 -11.49 -21.87 -12.30
CA GLY A 162 -12.87 -22.32 -12.43
C GLY A 162 -13.30 -23.25 -11.30
N GLY A 163 -14.34 -24.06 -11.55
CA GLY A 163 -14.82 -25.09 -10.62
C GLY A 163 -15.03 -24.57 -9.18
N GLU A 164 -14.46 -25.29 -8.21
CA GLU A 164 -14.53 -24.92 -6.79
C GLU A 164 -13.80 -23.60 -6.48
N GLY A 165 -12.76 -23.24 -7.22
CA GLY A 165 -12.04 -21.97 -7.05
C GLY A 165 -12.91 -20.76 -7.40
N LEU A 166 -13.62 -20.83 -8.54
CA LEU A 166 -14.61 -19.82 -8.93
C LEU A 166 -15.79 -19.78 -7.96
N ALA A 167 -16.30 -20.95 -7.55
CA ALA A 167 -17.39 -21.01 -6.58
C ALA A 167 -17.01 -20.31 -5.26
N LEU A 168 -15.80 -20.57 -4.74
CA LEU A 168 -15.28 -19.91 -3.54
C LEU A 168 -15.13 -18.39 -3.75
N ALA A 169 -14.60 -17.96 -4.90
CA ALA A 169 -14.42 -16.53 -5.17
C ALA A 169 -15.74 -15.75 -5.19
N LYS A 170 -16.80 -16.37 -5.74
CA LYS A 170 -18.17 -15.81 -5.73
C LYS A 170 -18.76 -15.77 -4.32
N GLU A 171 -18.54 -16.81 -3.52
CA GLU A 171 -18.97 -16.87 -2.12
C GLU A 171 -18.30 -15.77 -1.29
N ILE A 172 -16.97 -15.59 -1.45
CA ILE A 172 -16.22 -14.51 -0.79
C ILE A 172 -16.79 -13.14 -1.17
N TYR A 173 -17.12 -12.92 -2.46
CA TYR A 173 -17.75 -11.68 -2.89
C TYR A 173 -19.13 -11.47 -2.24
N ALA A 174 -19.98 -12.49 -2.24
CA ALA A 174 -21.31 -12.40 -1.66
C ALA A 174 -21.25 -12.07 -0.16
N GLU A 175 -20.41 -12.76 0.61
CA GLU A 175 -20.19 -12.47 2.03
C GLU A 175 -19.58 -11.07 2.24
N ALA A 176 -18.63 -10.65 1.39
CA ALA A 176 -18.07 -9.31 1.49
C ALA A 176 -19.13 -8.21 1.24
N LEU A 177 -20.07 -8.45 0.31
CA LEU A 177 -21.17 -7.54 0.03
C LEU A 177 -22.16 -7.47 1.20
N GLU A 178 -22.48 -8.60 1.83
CA GLU A 178 -23.34 -8.65 3.03
C GLU A 178 -22.71 -7.93 4.24
N HIS A 179 -21.37 -7.96 4.35
CA HIS A 179 -20.60 -7.32 5.41
C HIS A 179 -19.93 -6.00 4.98
N LEU A 180 -20.47 -5.33 3.96
CA LEU A 180 -19.86 -4.15 3.34
C LEU A 180 -19.41 -3.10 4.37
N GLU A 181 -20.31 -2.64 5.24
CA GLU A 181 -20.05 -1.56 6.19
C GLU A 181 -18.95 -1.95 7.19
N GLU A 182 -19.02 -3.16 7.75
CA GLU A 182 -18.04 -3.70 8.72
C GLU A 182 -16.64 -3.79 8.10
N LEU A 183 -16.55 -4.28 6.86
CA LEU A 183 -15.28 -4.46 6.15
C LEU A 183 -14.69 -3.12 5.72
N CYS A 184 -15.53 -2.15 5.33
CA CYS A 184 -15.10 -0.86 4.82
C CYS A 184 -14.71 0.13 5.91
N ALA A 185 -15.38 0.12 7.07
CA ALA A 185 -15.21 1.14 8.11
C ALA A 185 -13.74 1.37 8.56
N PRO A 186 -12.90 0.32 8.79
CA PRO A 186 -11.50 0.52 9.16
C PRO A 186 -10.63 1.12 8.05
N TYR A 187 -11.10 1.07 6.80
CA TYR A 187 -10.38 1.51 5.61
C TYR A 187 -11.00 2.75 4.97
N ALA A 188 -11.99 3.39 5.60
CA ALA A 188 -12.78 4.48 5.02
C ALA A 188 -11.92 5.64 4.46
N ALA A 189 -10.78 5.92 5.08
CA ALA A 189 -9.85 6.97 4.61
C ALA A 189 -9.07 6.59 3.33
N VAL A 190 -9.06 5.31 2.94
CA VAL A 190 -8.20 4.73 1.90
C VAL A 190 -8.96 3.83 0.92
N ILE A 191 -10.28 3.97 0.84
CA ILE A 191 -11.14 3.36 -0.18
C ILE A 191 -12.14 4.41 -0.70
N ASP A 192 -12.75 4.14 -1.86
CA ASP A 192 -13.73 5.04 -2.48
C ASP A 192 -14.78 4.23 -3.21
N ILE A 193 -15.49 3.38 -2.45
CA ILE A 193 -16.47 2.43 -2.96
C ILE A 193 -17.83 3.13 -3.07
N ASP A 194 -18.41 3.11 -4.26
CA ASP A 194 -19.82 3.42 -4.49
C ASP A 194 -20.65 2.11 -4.43
N PRO A 195 -21.47 1.90 -3.39
CA PRO A 195 -22.29 0.69 -3.27
C PRO A 195 -23.24 0.47 -4.45
N ALA A 196 -23.67 1.54 -5.15
CA ALA A 196 -24.55 1.42 -6.31
C ALA A 196 -23.85 0.84 -7.54
N ARG A 197 -22.52 0.83 -7.55
CA ARG A 197 -21.69 0.26 -8.63
C ARG A 197 -21.29 -1.19 -8.36
N LEU A 198 -21.60 -1.72 -7.18
CA LEU A 198 -21.35 -3.12 -6.85
C LEU A 198 -22.43 -4.01 -7.50
N PRO A 199 -22.05 -5.04 -8.28
CA PRO A 199 -23.02 -5.97 -8.85
C PRO A 199 -23.74 -6.76 -7.75
N ALA A 200 -25.00 -7.10 -7.95
CA ALA A 200 -25.73 -7.90 -6.97
C ALA A 200 -25.09 -9.30 -6.85
N ALA A 201 -25.12 -9.88 -5.65
CA ALA A 201 -24.60 -11.23 -5.44
C ALA A 201 -25.25 -12.27 -6.38
N SER A 202 -26.53 -12.11 -6.71
CA SER A 202 -27.24 -12.95 -7.67
C SER A 202 -26.67 -12.85 -9.09
N ASP A 203 -26.23 -11.67 -9.50
CA ASP A 203 -25.62 -11.47 -10.83
C ASP A 203 -24.25 -12.15 -10.87
N VAL A 204 -23.44 -11.91 -9.84
CA VAL A 204 -22.09 -12.50 -9.72
C VAL A 204 -22.15 -14.03 -9.59
N ALA A 205 -23.18 -14.58 -8.97
CA ALA A 205 -23.39 -16.03 -8.92
C ALA A 205 -23.48 -16.65 -10.32
N GLY A 206 -24.04 -15.92 -11.30
CA GLY A 206 -24.16 -16.34 -12.69
C GLY A 206 -22.91 -16.13 -13.56
N TRP A 207 -21.88 -15.42 -13.08
CA TRP A 207 -20.68 -15.12 -13.87
C TRP A 207 -19.84 -16.37 -14.16
N ASP A 208 -19.19 -16.42 -15.31
CA ASP A 208 -18.12 -17.40 -15.55
C ASP A 208 -16.77 -16.88 -15.03
N SER A 209 -15.73 -17.70 -15.16
CA SER A 209 -14.35 -17.33 -14.76
C SER A 209 -13.87 -16.08 -15.49
N GLN A 210 -14.14 -15.96 -16.79
CA GLN A 210 -13.69 -14.83 -17.60
C GLN A 210 -14.28 -13.52 -17.08
N ARG A 211 -15.59 -13.49 -16.84
CA ARG A 211 -16.28 -12.31 -16.34
C ARG A 211 -15.82 -11.92 -14.94
N PHE A 212 -15.69 -12.88 -14.02
CA PHE A 212 -15.24 -12.61 -12.66
C PHE A 212 -13.81 -12.05 -12.62
N VAL A 213 -12.89 -12.69 -13.36
CA VAL A 213 -11.50 -12.24 -13.47
C VAL A 213 -11.41 -10.87 -14.12
N ALA A 214 -12.15 -10.60 -15.19
CA ALA A 214 -12.16 -9.31 -15.86
C ALA A 214 -12.67 -8.19 -14.93
N ALA A 215 -13.70 -8.46 -14.12
CA ALA A 215 -14.20 -7.49 -13.16
C ALA A 215 -13.23 -7.19 -12.00
N LEU A 216 -12.46 -8.18 -11.56
CA LEU A 216 -11.56 -8.07 -10.41
C LEU A 216 -10.14 -7.60 -10.77
N ARG A 217 -9.61 -7.99 -11.94
CA ARG A 217 -8.25 -7.67 -12.36
C ARG A 217 -8.12 -6.18 -12.59
N HIS A 218 -7.08 -5.58 -12.00
CA HIS A 218 -6.83 -4.15 -12.20
C HIS A 218 -6.39 -3.86 -13.65
N ASP A 219 -7.35 -3.57 -14.50
CA ASP A 219 -7.14 -3.18 -15.89
C ASP A 219 -8.14 -2.09 -16.26
N PRO A 220 -7.78 -0.80 -16.11
CA PRO A 220 -8.66 0.32 -16.44
C PRO A 220 -9.10 0.37 -17.91
N ALA A 221 -8.42 -0.33 -18.82
CA ALA A 221 -8.81 -0.41 -20.22
C ALA A 221 -9.87 -1.51 -20.47
N CYS A 222 -10.07 -2.42 -19.52
CA CYS A 222 -11.08 -3.46 -19.61
C CYS A 222 -12.47 -2.87 -19.26
N PRO A 223 -13.47 -2.96 -20.15
CA PRO A 223 -14.82 -2.45 -19.88
C PRO A 223 -15.52 -3.12 -18.70
N ASP A 224 -15.07 -4.33 -18.36
CA ASP A 224 -15.66 -5.13 -17.28
C ASP A 224 -15.03 -4.85 -15.93
N PHE A 225 -13.84 -4.24 -15.90
CA PHE A 225 -13.14 -3.91 -14.66
C PHE A 225 -14.01 -3.02 -13.78
N ASN A 226 -14.21 -3.47 -12.55
CA ASN A 226 -14.97 -2.75 -11.56
C ASN A 226 -14.06 -2.38 -10.37
N PRO A 227 -13.65 -1.10 -10.26
CA PRO A 227 -12.77 -0.67 -9.18
C PRO A 227 -13.44 -0.85 -7.81
N ASP A 228 -14.74 -0.56 -7.68
CA ASP A 228 -15.49 -0.69 -6.42
C ASP A 228 -15.50 -2.15 -5.92
N LEU A 229 -15.74 -3.11 -6.83
CA LEU A 229 -15.67 -4.54 -6.54
C LEU A 229 -14.26 -4.95 -6.11
N ARG A 230 -13.23 -4.46 -6.80
CA ARG A 230 -11.84 -4.76 -6.45
C ARG A 230 -11.48 -4.21 -5.06
N GLN A 231 -11.91 -3.00 -4.74
CA GLN A 231 -11.69 -2.40 -3.43
C GLN A 231 -12.41 -3.17 -2.32
N LEU A 232 -13.67 -3.57 -2.54
CA LEU A 232 -14.42 -4.39 -1.59
C LEU A 232 -13.68 -5.70 -1.31
N LEU A 233 -13.29 -6.42 -2.35
CA LEU A 233 -12.54 -7.67 -2.20
C LEU A 233 -11.15 -7.45 -1.58
N HIS A 234 -10.52 -6.29 -1.80
CA HIS A 234 -9.24 -5.96 -1.17
C HIS A 234 -9.37 -5.87 0.36
N VAL A 235 -10.45 -5.30 0.87
CA VAL A 235 -10.71 -5.21 2.32
C VAL A 235 -11.46 -6.44 2.86
N GLY A 236 -12.00 -7.27 1.97
CA GLY A 236 -12.71 -8.52 2.27
C GLY A 236 -11.82 -9.72 2.61
N TYR A 237 -10.50 -9.57 2.67
CA TYR A 237 -9.57 -10.68 2.98
C TYR A 237 -9.90 -11.43 4.30
N LYS A 238 -10.56 -10.77 5.25
CA LYS A 238 -11.01 -11.39 6.51
C LYS A 238 -12.03 -12.51 6.28
N ILE A 239 -12.83 -12.44 5.21
CA ILE A 239 -13.78 -13.48 4.84
C ILE A 239 -13.03 -14.77 4.50
N ALA A 240 -12.06 -14.71 3.60
CA ALA A 240 -11.23 -15.87 3.26
C ALA A 240 -10.39 -16.37 4.45
N ALA A 241 -9.89 -15.46 5.30
CA ALA A 241 -9.18 -15.86 6.51
C ALA A 241 -10.06 -16.71 7.46
N LYS A 242 -11.35 -16.38 7.61
CA LYS A 242 -12.32 -17.16 8.40
C LYS A 242 -12.59 -18.54 7.81
N MET A 243 -12.45 -18.72 6.49
CA MET A 243 -12.62 -20.02 5.82
C MET A 243 -11.47 -21.01 6.12
N GLY A 244 -10.32 -20.52 6.61
CA GLY A 244 -9.20 -21.35 7.09
C GLY A 244 -8.71 -22.37 6.06
N GLU A 245 -8.64 -23.65 6.46
CA GLU A 245 -8.14 -24.75 5.63
C GLU A 245 -8.94 -24.98 4.34
N ARG A 246 -10.20 -24.53 4.26
CA ARG A 246 -10.96 -24.61 3.00
C ARG A 246 -10.34 -23.71 1.94
N TYR A 247 -10.06 -22.46 2.29
CA TYR A 247 -9.38 -21.52 1.41
C TYR A 247 -7.95 -21.98 1.09
N LEU A 248 -7.18 -22.35 2.12
CA LEU A 248 -5.77 -22.75 1.93
C LEU A 248 -5.61 -24.01 1.06
N ARG A 249 -6.51 -25.00 1.18
CA ARG A 249 -6.48 -26.17 0.28
C ARG A 249 -6.76 -25.81 -1.17
N LEU A 250 -7.71 -24.91 -1.42
CA LEU A 250 -8.01 -24.48 -2.79
C LEU A 250 -6.87 -23.66 -3.39
N VAL A 251 -6.23 -22.78 -2.62
CA VAL A 251 -5.03 -22.06 -3.07
C VAL A 251 -3.93 -23.04 -3.49
N ARG A 252 -3.70 -24.11 -2.72
CA ARG A 252 -2.72 -25.16 -3.08
C ARG A 252 -3.16 -25.99 -4.28
N ALA A 253 -4.45 -26.33 -4.38
CA ALA A 253 -4.96 -27.10 -5.52
C ALA A 253 -4.91 -26.31 -6.84
N CYS A 254 -5.03 -24.98 -6.76
CA CYS A 254 -4.94 -24.06 -7.90
C CYS A 254 -3.56 -23.38 -7.99
N GLU A 255 -2.48 -24.03 -7.51
CA GLU A 255 -1.14 -23.43 -7.42
C GLU A 255 -0.66 -22.85 -8.75
N GLU A 256 -0.91 -23.53 -9.88
CA GLU A 256 -0.46 -23.06 -11.20
C GLU A 256 -1.03 -21.69 -11.55
N THR A 257 -2.35 -21.48 -11.42
CA THR A 257 -2.99 -20.20 -11.74
C THR A 257 -2.70 -19.14 -10.68
N VAL A 258 -2.69 -19.52 -9.40
CA VAL A 258 -2.40 -18.60 -8.29
C VAL A 258 -0.97 -18.08 -8.36
N SER A 259 0.03 -18.97 -8.43
CA SER A 259 1.45 -18.59 -8.45
C SER A 259 1.79 -17.77 -9.70
N ARG A 260 1.21 -18.08 -10.85
CA ARG A 260 1.37 -17.28 -12.08
C ARG A 260 0.83 -15.87 -11.91
N ASN A 261 -0.38 -15.70 -11.38
CA ASN A 261 -0.96 -14.36 -11.16
C ASN A 261 -0.18 -13.55 -10.12
N VAL A 262 0.18 -14.18 -8.98
CA VAL A 262 0.97 -13.53 -7.93
C VAL A 262 2.36 -13.11 -8.45
N THR A 263 3.03 -13.98 -9.19
CA THR A 263 4.37 -13.69 -9.77
C THR A 263 4.28 -12.59 -10.80
N LEU A 264 3.31 -12.65 -11.71
CA LEU A 264 3.06 -11.59 -12.68
C LEU A 264 2.84 -10.24 -11.97
N ASN A 265 2.04 -10.23 -10.91
CA ASN A 265 1.76 -9.01 -10.19
C ASN A 265 3.01 -8.43 -9.49
N LEU A 266 3.71 -9.24 -8.71
CA LEU A 266 4.87 -8.77 -7.96
C LEU A 266 6.03 -8.39 -8.89
N PHE A 267 6.35 -9.25 -9.86
CA PHE A 267 7.53 -9.06 -10.70
C PHE A 267 7.25 -8.14 -11.89
N GLU A 268 6.32 -8.52 -12.76
CA GLU A 268 6.11 -7.80 -14.03
C GLU A 268 5.38 -6.47 -13.83
N ARG A 269 4.40 -6.41 -12.92
CA ARG A 269 3.57 -5.19 -12.76
C ARG A 269 4.12 -4.20 -11.74
N HIS A 270 4.94 -4.65 -10.79
CA HIS A 270 5.46 -3.79 -9.72
C HIS A 270 6.99 -3.65 -9.79
N ILE A 271 7.74 -4.74 -9.68
CA ILE A 271 9.21 -4.66 -9.62
C ILE A 271 9.81 -4.13 -10.93
N ARG A 272 9.43 -4.72 -12.06
CA ARG A 272 9.99 -4.35 -13.37
C ARG A 272 9.81 -2.87 -13.68
N PRO A 273 8.61 -2.27 -13.68
CA PRO A 273 8.44 -0.87 -14.07
C PRO A 273 9.07 0.14 -13.10
N LEU A 274 9.46 -0.27 -11.88
CA LEU A 274 10.11 0.61 -10.92
C LEU A 274 11.64 0.53 -10.97
N TRP A 275 12.21 -0.67 -11.13
CA TRP A 275 13.65 -0.89 -10.95
C TRP A 275 14.36 -1.56 -12.12
N LEU A 276 13.63 -2.17 -13.06
CA LEU A 276 14.22 -2.89 -14.18
C LEU A 276 13.93 -2.17 -15.51
N ASP A 277 14.67 -2.56 -16.55
CA ASP A 277 14.43 -2.13 -17.93
C ASP A 277 13.43 -3.06 -18.65
#